data_AF-A0A2V9U7W2-F1
#
_entry.id   AF-A0A2V9U7W2-F1
#
_cell.length_a   1.000
_cell.length_b   1.000
_cell.length_c   1.000
_cell.angle_alpha   90.00
_cell.angle_beta   90.00
_cell.angle_gamma   90.00
#
_symmetry.space_group_name_H-M   'P 1'
#
loop_
_entity.id
_entity.type
_entity.pdbx_description
1 polymer ?
#
loop_
_entity_poly.entity_id
_entity_poly.type
_entity_poly.pdbx_seq_one_letter_code
_entity_poly.pdbx_strand_id
1 'polypeptide(L)' 'RQAVEKSGGSFDKAIEANAKIQAELLRTSSTVIRDAVKGGKLKVEAGVYDLATGKVTLS' A
#
# COMPACT_ATOMS: atom_id res chain seq x y z
N ARG A 1 0.30 -14.92 2.75
CA ARG A 1 -1.10 -15.00 3.25
C ARG A 1 -1.46 -13.92 4.28
N GLN A 2 -0.51 -13.10 4.75
CA GLN A 2 -0.75 -12.05 5.74
C GLN A 2 -1.95 -11.13 5.48
N ALA A 3 -2.18 -10.67 4.24
CA ALA A 3 -3.30 -9.78 3.94
C ALA A 3 -4.68 -10.46 4.17
N VAL A 4 -4.79 -11.74 3.81
CA VAL A 4 -6.01 -12.54 4.02
C VAL A 4 -6.24 -12.76 5.51
N GLU A 5 -5.20 -13.10 6.27
CA GLU A 5 -5.28 -13.29 7.73
C GLU A 5 -5.65 -11.99 8.45
N LYS A 6 -5.05 -10.85 8.07
CA LYS A 6 -5.34 -9.53 8.66
C LYS A 6 -6.73 -9.00 8.32
N SER A 7 -7.38 -9.52 7.28
CA SER A 7 -8.67 -9.04 6.81
C SER A 7 -9.87 -9.55 7.62
N GLY A 8 -9.69 -10.62 8.39
CA GLY A 8 -10.80 -11.26 9.11
C GLY A 8 -11.92 -11.79 8.21
N GLY A 9 -11.61 -12.11 6.95
CA GLY A 9 -12.58 -12.57 5.95
C GLY A 9 -13.26 -11.46 5.13
N SER A 10 -12.94 -10.18 5.40
CA SER A 10 -13.41 -9.06 4.58
C SER A 10 -12.51 -8.84 3.37
N PHE A 11 -13.07 -8.96 2.17
CA PHE A 11 -12.31 -8.76 0.94
C PHE A 11 -11.73 -7.34 0.83
N ASP A 12 -12.52 -6.32 1.18
CA ASP A 12 -12.07 -4.92 1.14
C ASP A 12 -10.89 -4.66 2.06
N LYS A 13 -10.93 -5.20 3.30
CA LYS A 13 -9.81 -5.10 4.24
C LYS A 13 -8.58 -5.87 3.74
N ALA A 14 -8.76 -6.96 3.01
CA ALA A 14 -7.65 -7.70 2.42
C ALA A 14 -6.95 -6.89 1.33
N ILE A 15 -7.71 -6.16 0.50
CA ILE A 15 -7.18 -5.27 -0.53
C ILE A 15 -6.36 -4.14 0.12
N GLU A 16 -6.93 -3.46 1.10
CA GLU A 16 -6.26 -2.36 1.79
C GLU A 16 -4.97 -2.85 2.49
N ALA A 17 -5.05 -3.99 3.19
CA ALA A 17 -3.89 -4.59 3.85
C ALA A 17 -2.80 -5.00 2.84
N ASN A 18 -3.18 -5.52 1.67
CA ASN A 18 -2.23 -5.84 0.62
C ASN A 18 -1.54 -4.58 0.10
N ALA A 19 -2.30 -3.54 -0.25
CA ALA A 19 -1.75 -2.28 -0.74
C ALA A 19 -0.74 -1.67 0.24
N LYS A 20 -1.05 -1.68 1.55
CA LYS A 20 -0.14 -1.22 2.61
C LYS A 20 1.14 -2.03 2.68
N ILE A 21 1.03 -3.36 2.67
CA ILE A 21 2.20 -4.25 2.72
C ILE A 21 3.11 -4.01 1.50
N GLN A 22 2.52 -3.84 0.32
CA GLN A 22 3.31 -3.61 -0.90
C GLN A 22 3.96 -2.23 -0.93
N ALA A 23 3.27 -1.18 -0.45
CA ALA A 23 3.87 0.13 -0.29
C ALA A 23 5.07 0.09 0.66
N GLU A 24 4.96 -0.64 1.77
CA GLU A 24 6.05 -0.81 2.73
C GLU A 24 7.23 -1.59 2.15
N LEU A 25 6.94 -2.67 1.42
CA LEU A 25 7.97 -3.43 0.72
C LEU A 25 8.70 -2.56 -0.30
N LEU A 26 7.99 -1.69 -1.03
CA LEU A 26 8.59 -0.79 -2.01
C LEU A 26 9.51 0.25 -1.36
N ARG A 27 9.11 0.81 -0.20
CA ARG A 27 9.92 1.75 0.59
C ARG A 27 11.23 1.15 1.10
N THR A 28 11.26 -0.17 1.31
CA THR A 28 12.35 -0.86 2.03
C THR A 28 13.26 -1.68 1.12
N SER A 29 12.72 -2.30 0.06
CA SER A 29 13.45 -3.25 -0.80
C SER A 29 14.24 -2.60 -1.93
N SER A 30 13.78 -1.46 -2.47
CA SER A 30 14.45 -0.77 -3.56
C SER A 30 15.50 0.20 -3.02
N THR A 31 16.75 0.09 -3.46
CA THR A 31 17.83 1.01 -3.05
C THR A 31 17.52 2.45 -3.48
N VAL A 32 17.05 2.64 -4.72
CA VAL A 32 16.70 3.96 -5.26
C VAL A 32 15.54 4.59 -4.51
N ILE A 33 14.44 3.84 -4.32
CA ILE A 33 13.22 4.38 -3.69
C ILE A 33 13.48 4.62 -2.20
N ARG A 34 14.10 3.67 -1.51
CA ARG A 34 14.44 3.82 -0.09
C ARG A 34 15.29 5.05 0.16
N ASP A 35 16.33 5.27 -0.65
CA ASP A 35 17.24 6.39 -0.43
C ASP A 35 16.56 7.73 -0.78
N ALA A 36 15.68 7.75 -1.79
CA ALA A 36 14.84 8.92 -2.10
C ALA A 36 13.80 9.23 -1.00
N VAL A 37 13.18 8.21 -0.41
CA VAL A 37 12.25 8.35 0.73
C VAL A 37 12.98 8.85 1.97
N LYS A 38 14.13 8.24 2.32
CA LYS A 38 14.97 8.70 3.44
C LYS A 38 15.45 10.13 3.27
N GLY A 39 15.77 10.52 2.03
CA GLY A 39 16.17 11.89 1.68
C GLY A 39 15.00 12.88 1.58
N GLY A 40 13.76 12.48 1.85
CA GLY A 40 12.58 13.34 1.78
C GLY A 40 12.19 13.79 0.36
N LYS A 41 12.79 13.19 -0.68
CA LYS A 41 12.57 13.55 -2.09
C LYS A 41 11.37 12.84 -2.71
N LEU A 42 10.94 11.75 -2.08
CA LEU A 42 9.85 10.91 -2.55
C LEU A 42 8.99 10.46 -1.36
N LYS A 43 7.68 10.45 -1.55
CA LYS A 43 6.72 9.85 -0.62
C LYS A 43 6.01 8.71 -1.35
N VAL A 44 5.97 7.54 -0.72
CA VAL A 44 5.24 6.37 -1.21
C VAL A 44 4.00 6.22 -0.33
N GLU A 45 2.82 6.15 -0.92
CA GLU A 45 1.55 5.92 -0.22
C GLU A 45 0.80 4.75 -0.83
N ALA A 46 0.03 4.04 0.01
CA ALA A 46 -0.92 3.05 -0.46
C ALA A 46 -2.23 3.74 -0.85
N GLY A 47 -2.85 3.26 -1.94
CA GLY A 47 -4.15 3.75 -2.38
C GLY A 47 -4.98 2.61 -2.94
N VAL A 48 -6.29 2.67 -2.68
CA VAL A 48 -7.28 1.74 -3.23
C VAL A 48 -8.23 2.52 -4.12
N TYR A 49 -8.39 2.06 -5.37
CA TYR A 49 -9.31 2.65 -6.34
C TYR A 49 -10.65 1.93 -6.30
N ASP A 50 -11.73 2.70 -6.18
CA ASP A 50 -13.10 2.22 -6.29
C ASP A 50 -13.58 2.39 -7.74
N LEU A 51 -13.88 1.26 -8.39
CA LEU A 51 -14.34 1.23 -9.78
C LEU A 51 -15.75 1.81 -9.99
N ALA A 52 -16.61 1.76 -8.97
CA ALA A 52 -17.98 2.27 -9.07
C ALA A 52 -18.03 3.79 -8.99
N THR A 53 -17.17 4.38 -8.15
CA THR A 53 -17.16 5.84 -7.92
C THR A 53 -16.02 6.56 -8.62
N GLY A 54 -15.01 5.82 -9.08
CA GLY A 54 -13.80 6.34 -9.70
C GLY A 54 -12.84 7.02 -8.72
N LYS A 55 -13.05 6.86 -7.41
CA LYS A 55 -12.26 7.55 -6.37
C LYS A 55 -11.09 6.70 -5.90
N VAL A 56 -10.00 7.36 -5.52
CA VAL A 56 -8.89 6.75 -4.79
C VAL A 56 -8.99 7.13 -3.33
N THR A 57 -8.95 6.12 -2.45
CA THR A 57 -8.78 6.31 -1.01
C THR A 57 -7.34 5.98 -0.65
N LEU A 58 -6.61 6.95 -0.11
CA LEU A 58 -5.27 6.74 0.42
C LEU A 58 -5.36 6.08 1.80
N SER A 59 -4.45 5.15 2.10
CA SER A 59 -4.54 4.26 3.26
C SER A 59 -3.29 4.22 4.10
#